data_AF-A0A1C3NT97-F1
#
_entry.id   AF-A0A1C3NT97-F1
#
_cell.length_a   1.000
_cell.length_b   1.000
_cell.length_c   1.000
_cell.angle_alpha   90.00
_cell.angle_beta   90.00
_cell.angle_gamma   90.00
#
_symmetry.space_group_name_H-M   'P 1'
#
loop_
_entity.id
_entity.type
_entity.pdbx_description
1 polymer ?
#
loop_
_entity_poly.entity_id
_entity_poly.type
_entity_poly.pdbx_seq_one_letter_code
_entity_poly.pdbx_strand_id
1 'polypeptide(L)'
;MATLLAAGARDAWLTPMLMKKGRPAHTLSVLVQQPHADAVRRLVFLHTPTLGLRETAVRKRALDRAYRSVDVGGETVAVKIGMLADGRIVTAQPEWDDVQQAATRLGQPTRWVLAAATAAALNTDGPLFLGPNRNTGDNTVISDNTGTGDGRVQTDMRS
;
A
#
# COMPACT_ATOMS: atom_id res chain seq x y z
N MET A 1 -5.71 3.46 -18.04
CA MET A 1 -5.42 3.52 -16.59
C MET A 1 -6.00 4.78 -15.97
N ALA A 2 -5.52 5.99 -16.30
CA ALA A 2 -6.01 7.27 -15.72
C ALA A 2 -7.55 7.41 -15.65
N THR A 3 -8.28 7.11 -16.73
CA THR A 3 -9.76 7.14 -16.78
C THR A 3 -10.43 6.24 -15.73
N LEU A 4 -9.83 5.10 -15.40
CA LEU A 4 -10.36 4.16 -14.40
C LEU A 4 -10.15 4.70 -12.98
N LEU A 5 -8.96 5.25 -12.71
CA LEU A 5 -8.64 5.89 -11.43
C LEU A 5 -9.55 7.10 -11.18
N ALA A 6 -9.75 7.95 -12.19
CA ALA A 6 -10.68 9.08 -12.14
C ALA A 6 -12.14 8.67 -11.90
N ALA A 7 -12.53 7.44 -12.29
CA ALA A 7 -13.85 6.87 -12.06
C ALA A 7 -14.01 6.14 -10.71
N GLY A 8 -13.03 6.23 -9.81
CA GLY A 8 -13.08 5.62 -8.48
C GLY A 8 -12.47 4.21 -8.37
N ALA A 9 -11.71 3.75 -9.37
CA ALA A 9 -10.81 2.63 -9.17
C ALA A 9 -9.73 3.01 -8.14
N ARG A 10 -9.48 2.13 -7.17
CA ARG A 10 -8.43 2.30 -6.15
C ARG A 10 -7.03 2.03 -6.70
N ASP A 11 -6.94 1.17 -7.72
CA ASP A 11 -5.71 0.85 -8.42
C ASP A 11 -6.05 0.25 -9.81
N ALA A 12 -5.15 0.38 -10.77
CA ALA A 12 -5.26 -0.20 -12.11
C ALA A 12 -3.88 -0.41 -12.73
N TRP A 13 -3.52 -1.66 -13.02
CA TRP A 13 -2.20 -2.04 -13.54
C TRP A 13 -2.29 -3.00 -14.74
N LEU A 14 -1.15 -3.19 -15.41
CA LEU A 14 -0.99 -4.12 -16.52
C LEU A 14 0.04 -5.19 -16.15
N THR A 15 -0.27 -6.46 -16.44
CA THR A 15 0.68 -7.58 -16.32
C THR A 15 0.95 -8.14 -17.72
N PRO A 16 2.19 -8.07 -18.25
CA PRO A 16 2.53 -8.67 -19.54
C PRO A 16 2.27 -10.18 -19.55
N MET A 17 1.74 -10.70 -20.65
CA MET A 17 1.48 -12.14 -20.81
C MET A 17 1.59 -12.60 -22.27
N LEU A 18 1.65 -13.92 -22.48
CA LEU A 18 1.49 -14.55 -23.78
C LEU A 18 0.11 -15.22 -23.89
N MET A 19 -0.59 -14.93 -24.97
CA MET A 19 -1.83 -15.57 -25.39
C MET A 19 -1.59 -16.86 -26.20
N LYS A 20 -2.70 -17.56 -26.50
CA LYS A 20 -2.72 -18.63 -27.50
C LYS A 20 -2.08 -18.18 -28.82
N LYS A 21 -1.40 -19.11 -29.51
CA LYS A 21 -0.60 -18.84 -30.73
C LYS A 21 0.57 -17.85 -30.50
N GLY A 22 1.10 -17.78 -29.27
CA GLY A 22 2.31 -17.00 -28.94
C GLY A 22 2.16 -15.49 -29.03
N ARG A 23 0.93 -14.96 -29.00
CA ARG A 23 0.67 -13.53 -29.18
C ARG A 23 0.99 -12.75 -27.89
N PRO A 24 1.85 -11.72 -27.91
CA PRO A 24 2.03 -10.84 -26.76
C PRO A 24 0.74 -10.08 -26.42
N ALA A 25 0.45 -9.93 -25.14
CA ALA A 25 -0.75 -9.28 -24.61
C ALA A 25 -0.49 -8.73 -23.20
N HIS A 26 -1.49 -8.04 -22.64
CA HIS A 26 -1.46 -7.55 -21.26
C HIS A 26 -2.74 -7.94 -20.51
N THR A 27 -2.59 -8.49 -19.31
CA THR A 27 -3.71 -8.55 -18.38
C THR A 27 -3.98 -7.16 -17.85
N LEU A 28 -5.18 -6.63 -18.03
CA LEU A 28 -5.64 -5.44 -17.30
C LEU A 28 -6.31 -5.92 -16.00
N SER A 29 -5.74 -5.49 -14.88
CA SER A 29 -6.32 -5.71 -13.56
C SER A 29 -6.69 -4.39 -12.90
N VAL A 30 -7.84 -4.38 -12.24
CA VAL A 30 -8.43 -3.17 -11.62
C VAL A 30 -8.98 -3.54 -10.25
N LEU A 31 -8.65 -2.74 -9.24
CA LEU A 31 -9.22 -2.84 -7.89
C LEU A 31 -10.25 -1.73 -7.70
N VAL A 32 -11.49 -2.11 -7.39
CA VAL A 32 -12.62 -1.19 -7.27
C VAL A 32 -13.44 -1.51 -6.01
N GLN A 33 -14.09 -0.50 -5.44
CA GLN A 33 -15.12 -0.71 -4.40
C GLN A 33 -16.48 -0.86 -5.06
N GLN A 34 -17.37 -1.62 -4.41
CA GLN A 34 -18.70 -1.93 -4.93
C GLN A 34 -19.47 -0.72 -5.52
N PRO A 35 -19.49 0.49 -4.90
CA PRO A 35 -20.22 1.64 -5.46
C PRO A 35 -19.70 2.17 -6.80
N HIS A 36 -18.44 1.88 -7.17
CA HIS A 36 -17.82 2.34 -8.42
C HIS A 36 -17.70 1.21 -9.47
N ALA A 37 -18.08 -0.02 -9.12
CA ALA A 37 -17.80 -1.19 -9.93
C ALA A 37 -18.47 -1.12 -11.32
N ASP A 38 -19.75 -0.72 -11.41
CA ASP A 38 -20.45 -0.62 -12.70
C ASP A 38 -19.89 0.48 -13.62
N ALA A 39 -19.51 1.63 -13.05
CA ALA A 39 -18.85 2.70 -13.79
C ALA A 39 -17.51 2.22 -14.38
N VAL A 40 -16.70 1.51 -13.58
CA VAL A 40 -15.44 0.92 -14.02
C VAL A 40 -15.65 -0.17 -15.07
N ARG A 41 -16.59 -1.11 -14.88
CA ARG A 41 -16.94 -2.14 -15.87
C ARG A 41 -17.28 -1.51 -17.22
N ARG A 42 -18.18 -0.52 -17.23
CA ARG A 42 -18.59 0.22 -18.44
C ARG A 42 -17.41 0.88 -19.14
N LEU A 43 -16.52 1.54 -18.40
CA LEU A 43 -15.32 2.17 -18.98
C LEU A 43 -14.35 1.15 -19.56
N VAL A 44 -14.19 -0.02 -18.94
CA VAL A 44 -13.35 -1.07 -19.49
C VAL A 44 -13.91 -1.62 -20.80
N PHE A 45 -15.22 -1.87 -20.91
CA PHE A 45 -15.86 -2.26 -22.18
C PHE A 45 -15.81 -1.16 -23.25
N LEU A 46 -15.90 0.12 -22.86
CA LEU A 46 -15.86 1.25 -23.80
C LEU A 46 -14.45 1.52 -24.36
N HIS A 47 -13.40 1.23 -23.60
CA HIS A 47 -12.03 1.60 -23.92
C HIS A 47 -11.09 0.42 -24.17
N THR A 48 -11.60 -0.82 -24.23
CA THR A 48 -10.82 -2.01 -24.58
C THR A 48 -11.63 -2.91 -25.53
N PRO A 49 -10.99 -3.73 -26.38
CA PRO A 49 -11.68 -4.67 -27.27
C PRO A 49 -12.17 -5.93 -26.54
N THR A 50 -12.28 -5.90 -25.21
CA THR A 50 -12.70 -7.09 -24.45
C THR A 50 -14.15 -7.46 -24.70
N LEU A 51 -14.44 -8.76 -24.67
CA LEU A 51 -15.80 -9.30 -24.69
C LEU A 51 -16.29 -9.70 -23.30
N GLY A 52 -15.47 -9.55 -22.25
CA GLY A 52 -15.85 -9.96 -20.90
C GLY A 52 -14.86 -9.55 -19.81
N LEU A 53 -15.32 -9.68 -18.56
CA LEU A 53 -14.55 -9.44 -17.35
C LEU A 53 -14.63 -10.68 -16.46
N ARG A 54 -13.62 -10.88 -15.59
CA ARG A 54 -13.63 -11.91 -14.55
C ARG A 54 -13.43 -11.22 -13.22
N GLU A 55 -14.33 -11.46 -12.28
CA GLU A 55 -14.45 -10.68 -11.06
C GLU A 55 -14.42 -11.60 -9.83
N THR A 56 -13.59 -11.27 -8.84
CA THR A 56 -13.41 -12.04 -7.60
C THR A 56 -13.39 -11.12 -6.39
N ALA A 57 -14.02 -11.52 -5.28
CA ALA A 57 -14.03 -10.72 -4.07
C ALA A 57 -12.70 -10.85 -3.30
N VAL A 58 -12.03 -9.72 -3.06
CA VAL A 58 -10.80 -9.59 -2.27
C VAL A 58 -11.02 -8.73 -1.02
N ARG A 59 -10.31 -9.06 0.06
CA ARG A 59 -10.31 -8.29 1.31
C ARG A 59 -8.92 -7.73 1.56
N LYS A 60 -8.83 -6.44 1.90
CA LYS A 60 -7.58 -5.80 2.32
C LYS A 60 -7.55 -5.71 3.84
N ARG A 61 -6.60 -6.37 4.48
CA ARG A 61 -6.12 -5.98 5.82
C ARG A 61 -5.09 -4.86 5.62
N ALA A 62 -5.20 -3.80 6.41
CA ALA A 62 -4.30 -2.65 6.36
C ALA A 62 -3.89 -2.31 7.79
N LEU A 63 -2.68 -1.78 7.94
CA LEU A 63 -2.25 -1.12 9.17
C LEU A 63 -3.02 0.20 9.33
N ASP A 64 -3.21 0.62 10.58
CA ASP A 64 -3.55 2.00 10.86
C ASP A 64 -2.41 2.91 10.43
N ARG A 65 -2.73 4.14 10.02
CA ARG A 65 -1.75 5.04 9.41
C ARG A 65 -1.82 6.44 9.99
N ALA A 66 -0.65 6.99 10.28
CA ALA A 66 -0.46 8.37 10.68
C ALA A 66 0.64 9.01 9.83
N TYR A 67 0.71 10.34 9.88
CA TYR A 67 1.83 11.11 9.34
C TYR A 67 2.56 11.78 10.50
N ARG A 68 3.89 11.69 10.50
CA ARG A 68 4.79 12.44 11.41
C ARG A 68 5.67 13.34 10.57
N SER A 69 5.82 14.59 10.95
CA SER A 69 6.86 15.46 10.41
C SER A 69 8.12 15.29 11.25
N VAL A 70 9.26 15.04 10.62
CA VAL A 70 10.57 14.95 11.30
C VAL A 70 11.52 15.99 10.74
N ASP A 71 12.39 16.51 11.61
CA ASP A 71 13.52 17.33 11.17
C ASP A 71 14.68 16.44 10.71
N VAL A 72 15.26 16.79 9.55
CA VAL A 72 16.53 16.27 9.08
C VAL A 72 17.44 17.44 8.75
N GLY A 73 18.14 17.97 9.75
CA GLY A 73 19.14 19.03 9.57
C GLY A 73 18.52 20.40 9.24
N GLY A 74 17.35 20.70 9.78
CA GLY A 74 16.58 21.92 9.50
C GLY A 74 15.53 21.77 8.38
N GLU A 75 15.55 20.64 7.64
CA GLU A 75 14.54 20.35 6.63
C GLU A 75 13.45 19.43 7.19
N THR A 76 12.18 19.80 6.98
CA THR A 76 11.04 18.99 7.40
C THR A 76 10.74 17.91 6.35
N VAL A 77 10.65 16.66 6.80
CA VAL A 77 10.26 15.50 5.97
C VAL A 77 9.01 14.86 6.55
N ALA A 78 7.95 14.70 5.75
CA ALA A 78 6.78 13.91 6.15
C ALA A 78 7.12 12.41 6.11
N VAL A 79 6.72 11.68 7.14
CA VAL A 79 6.94 10.24 7.30
C VAL A 79 5.61 9.55 7.58
N LYS A 80 5.23 8.66 6.67
CA LYS A 80 4.06 7.80 6.77
C LYS A 80 4.35 6.65 7.72
N ILE A 81 3.66 6.62 8.85
CA ILE A 81 3.78 5.59 9.90
C ILE A 81 2.68 4.56 9.71
N GLY A 82 3.04 3.28 9.69
CA GLY A 82 2.11 2.14 9.75
C GLY A 82 2.12 1.49 11.12
N MET A 83 0.95 1.32 11.74
CA MET A 83 0.78 0.81 13.11
C MET A 83 -0.16 -0.40 13.16
N LEU A 84 0.10 -1.30 14.11
CA LEU A 84 -0.88 -2.30 14.54
C LEU A 84 -1.99 -1.64 15.37
N ALA A 85 -3.11 -2.34 15.55
CA ALA A 85 -4.25 -1.88 16.34
C ALA A 85 -3.93 -1.67 17.84
N ASP A 86 -2.80 -2.20 18.32
CA ASP A 86 -2.25 -1.97 19.67
C ASP A 86 -1.28 -0.78 19.74
N GLY A 87 -1.17 0.00 18.66
CA GLY A 87 -0.32 1.20 18.56
C GLY A 87 1.13 0.92 18.19
N ARG A 88 1.59 -0.34 18.12
CA ARG A 88 2.98 -0.65 17.75
C ARG A 88 3.28 -0.24 16.31
N ILE A 89 4.32 0.58 16.13
CA ILE A 89 4.83 0.97 14.81
C ILE A 89 5.49 -0.24 14.14
N VAL A 90 5.07 -0.54 12.91
CA VAL A 90 5.62 -1.60 12.06
C VAL A 90 6.47 -1.02 10.92
N THR A 91 6.07 0.14 10.40
CA THR A 91 6.78 0.81 9.30
C THR A 91 6.84 2.32 9.51
N ALA A 92 7.97 2.91 9.10
CA ALA A 92 8.12 4.34 8.89
C ALA A 92 8.63 4.53 7.46
N GLN A 93 7.88 5.27 6.64
CA GLN A 93 8.18 5.50 5.22
C GLN A 93 8.20 7.01 4.94
N PRO A 94 9.38 7.63 4.88
CA PRO A 94 9.50 9.02 4.46
C PRO A 94 8.91 9.22 3.07
N GLU A 95 8.17 10.31 2.86
CA GLU A 95 7.62 10.65 1.55
C GLU A 95 8.75 11.09 0.62
N TRP A 96 8.82 10.47 -0.55
CA TRP A 96 10.01 10.52 -1.41
C TRP A 96 10.32 11.93 -1.92
N ASP A 97 9.29 12.71 -2.25
CA ASP A 97 9.46 14.05 -2.80
C ASP A 97 10.00 15.03 -1.75
N ASP A 98 9.65 14.86 -0.47
CA ASP A 98 10.22 15.63 0.65
C ASP A 98 11.70 15.26 0.85
N VAL A 99 12.02 13.96 0.85
CA VAL A 99 13.40 13.48 0.98
C VAL A 99 14.29 14.01 -0.16
N GLN A 100 13.78 14.04 -1.39
CA GLN A 100 14.48 14.59 -2.56
C GLN A 100 14.72 16.11 -2.46
N GLN A 101 13.71 16.85 -1.99
CA GLN A 101 13.84 18.29 -1.75
C GLN A 101 14.84 18.61 -0.64
N ALA A 102 14.72 17.94 0.51
CA ALA A 102 15.64 18.09 1.64
C ALA A 102 17.08 17.71 1.25
N ALA A 103 17.28 16.58 0.56
CA ALA A 103 18.60 16.18 0.04
C ALA A 103 19.23 17.24 -0.88
N THR A 104 18.41 17.87 -1.73
CA THR A 104 18.86 18.96 -2.62
C THR A 104 19.27 20.20 -1.84
N ARG A 105 18.47 20.64 -0.86
CA ARG A 105 18.76 21.84 -0.04
C ARG A 105 19.96 21.65 0.89
N LEU A 106 20.12 20.45 1.45
CA LEU A 106 21.23 20.08 2.33
C LEU A 106 22.53 19.76 1.57
N GLY A 107 22.48 19.61 0.24
CA GLY A 107 23.62 19.13 -0.55
C GLY A 107 24.04 17.69 -0.24
N GLN A 108 23.10 16.85 0.21
CA GLN A 108 23.36 15.49 0.69
C GLN A 108 22.82 14.41 -0.26
N PRO A 109 23.38 13.18 -0.25
CA PRO A 109 22.80 12.06 -0.98
C PRO A 109 21.41 11.70 -0.43
N THR A 110 20.40 11.55 -1.30
CA THR A 110 19.01 11.17 -0.95
C THR A 110 18.93 9.98 0.00
N ARG A 111 19.77 8.96 -0.20
CA ARG A 111 19.82 7.76 0.65
C ARG A 111 20.19 8.04 2.12
N TRP A 112 20.91 9.12 2.40
CA TRP A 112 21.28 9.52 3.77
C TRP A 112 20.14 10.27 4.44
N VAL A 113 19.50 11.21 3.73
CA VAL A 113 18.29 11.91 4.21
C VAL A 113 17.15 10.91 4.45
N LEU A 114 16.95 9.93 3.56
CA LEU A 114 15.98 8.85 3.73
C LEU A 114 16.22 8.05 5.03
N ALA A 115 17.48 7.67 5.28
CA ALA A 115 17.86 6.93 6.48
C ALA A 115 17.67 7.76 7.76
N ALA A 116 18.07 9.04 7.73
CA ALA A 116 17.91 9.98 8.84
C ALA A 116 16.42 10.23 9.17
N ALA A 117 15.58 10.49 8.16
CA ALA A 117 14.13 10.67 8.35
C ALA A 117 13.47 9.40 8.92
N THR A 118 13.86 8.22 8.43
CA THR A 118 13.36 6.94 8.94
C THR A 118 13.76 6.73 10.41
N ALA A 119 15.02 7.01 10.77
CA ALA A 119 15.50 6.89 12.15
C ALA A 119 14.82 7.89 13.09
N ALA A 120 14.71 9.17 12.68
CA ALA A 120 14.06 10.22 13.47
C ALA A 120 12.59 9.87 13.80
N ALA A 121 11.86 9.31 12.83
CA ALA A 121 10.45 8.95 12.98
C ALA A 121 10.21 7.75 13.92
N LEU A 122 11.18 6.83 13.99
CA LEU A 122 11.16 5.66 14.88
C LEU A 122 11.65 5.99 16.29
N ASN A 123 12.55 6.98 16.43
CA ASN A 123 13.12 7.38 17.72
C ASN A 123 12.25 8.36 18.52
N THR A 124 11.13 8.86 17.98
CA THR A 124 10.29 9.86 18.65
C THR A 124 9.55 9.29 19.88
N ASP A 125 9.37 7.97 19.95
CA ASP A 125 8.84 7.25 21.12
C ASP A 125 9.71 6.03 21.40
N GLY A 126 10.17 5.86 22.64
CA GLY A 126 10.91 4.67 23.06
C GLY A 126 10.19 3.90 24.18
N PRO A 127 10.34 2.57 24.30
CA PRO A 127 10.76 1.59 23.27
C PRO A 127 9.83 0.33 23.29
N LEU A 128 10.07 -0.84 22.69
CA LEU A 128 11.15 -1.45 21.91
C LEU A 128 10.52 -2.29 20.77
N PHE A 129 11.31 -2.69 19.77
CA PHE A 129 11.09 -3.96 19.06
C PHE A 129 11.27 -5.10 20.08
N LEU A 130 10.17 -5.67 20.60
CA LEU A 130 10.22 -6.87 21.45
C LEU A 130 10.58 -8.10 20.60
N GLY A 131 11.88 -8.26 20.34
CA GLY A 131 12.43 -9.56 19.92
C GLY A 131 12.19 -10.62 21.00
N PRO A 132 12.14 -11.91 20.66
CA PRO A 132 11.78 -12.96 21.60
C PRO A 132 12.78 -13.04 22.76
N ASN A 133 12.32 -12.67 23.95
CA ASN A 133 13.13 -12.73 25.17
C ASN A 133 13.39 -14.20 25.55
N ARG A 134 14.66 -14.56 25.73
CA ARG A 134 15.06 -15.91 26.15
C ARG A 134 14.96 -16.05 27.67
N ASN A 135 13.77 -16.31 28.21
CA ASN A 135 13.56 -17.44 29.15
C ASN A 135 12.13 -17.55 29.73
N THR A 136 11.67 -18.80 29.77
CA THR A 136 10.93 -19.48 30.85
C THR A 136 9.62 -18.89 31.43
N GLY A 137 8.50 -19.55 31.12
CA GLY A 137 7.25 -19.61 31.92
C GLY A 137 6.39 -18.34 31.84
N ASP A 138 5.10 -18.39 31.49
CA ASP A 138 4.09 -19.36 31.93
C ASP A 138 2.90 -19.46 30.94
N ASN A 139 1.96 -20.39 31.20
CA ASN A 139 0.76 -20.63 30.39
C ASN A 139 -0.34 -19.56 30.56
N THR A 140 -0.89 -19.04 29.45
CA THR A 140 -2.33 -18.67 29.40
C THR A 140 -2.93 -18.87 28.01
N VAL A 141 -4.09 -19.55 27.97
CA VAL A 141 -4.97 -19.72 26.80
C VAL A 141 -6.03 -18.61 26.78
N ILE A 142 -6.46 -18.15 25.59
CA ILE A 142 -7.76 -17.49 25.23
C ILE A 142 -7.62 -17.04 23.75
N SER A 143 -8.03 -17.84 22.77
CA SER A 143 -9.38 -18.04 22.19
C SER A 143 -9.78 -17.00 21.12
N ASP A 144 -10.03 -17.48 19.90
CA ASP A 144 -10.50 -16.70 18.75
C ASP A 144 -11.80 -15.91 19.00
N ASN A 145 -11.96 -14.78 18.31
CA ASN A 145 -13.28 -14.41 17.79
C ASN A 145 -13.21 -13.67 16.45
N THR A 146 -14.28 -13.79 15.66
CA THR A 146 -14.35 -13.50 14.22
C THR A 146 -15.37 -12.42 13.85
N GLY A 147 -15.29 -11.94 12.60
CA GLY A 147 -16.21 -10.93 12.01
C GLY A 147 -15.57 -9.55 11.84
N THR A 148 -15.97 -8.66 10.95
CA THR A 148 -16.88 -8.67 9.76
C THR A 148 -16.34 -7.49 8.91
N GLY A 149 -16.25 -7.43 7.58
CA GLY A 149 -16.94 -8.12 6.50
C GLY A 149 -17.34 -7.07 5.46
N ASP A 150 -16.41 -6.63 4.62
CA ASP A 150 -16.69 -5.78 3.44
C ASP A 150 -15.87 -6.27 2.24
N GLY A 151 -16.52 -6.40 1.09
CA GLY A 151 -15.98 -7.02 -0.12
C GLY A 151 -15.55 -5.98 -1.14
N ARG A 152 -14.29 -6.05 -1.59
CA ARG A 152 -13.84 -5.35 -2.80
C ARG A 152 -13.72 -6.36 -3.93
N VAL A 153 -13.75 -5.92 -5.18
CA VAL A 153 -13.64 -6.83 -6.33
C VAL A 153 -12.31 -6.60 -7.03
N GLN A 154 -11.53 -7.66 -7.20
CA GLN A 154 -10.42 -7.74 -8.14
C GLN A 154 -10.98 -8.21 -9.47
N THR A 155 -10.67 -7.49 -10.55
CA THR A 155 -10.98 -7.91 -11.91
C THR A 155 -9.70 -8.33 -12.61
N ASP A 156 -9.65 -9.53 -13.19
CA ASP A 156 -8.50 -10.01 -14.00
C ASP A 156 -8.95 -10.31 -15.44
N MET A 157 -8.65 -9.40 -16.37
CA MET A 157 -8.92 -9.59 -17.79
C MET A 157 -7.68 -10.12 -18.52
N ARG A 158 -7.81 -11.20 -19.29
CA ARG A 158 -6.79 -11.55 -20.31
C ARG A 158 -7.17 -10.86 -21.63
N SER A 159 -6.34 -9.95 -22.12
CA SER A 159 -6.44 -9.47 -23.52
C SER A 159 -5.80 -10.45 -24.50
#